data_AF-A0A223ZNQ0-F1
#
_entry.id   AF-A0A223ZNQ0-F1
#
_cell.length_a   1.000
_cell.length_b   1.000
_cell.length_c   1.000
_cell.angle_alpha   90.00
_cell.angle_beta   90.00
_cell.angle_gamma   90.00
#
_symmetry.space_group_name_H-M   'P 1'
#
loop_
_entity.id
_entity.type
_entity.pdbx_description
1 polymer ?
#
loop_
_entity_poly.entity_id
_entity_poly.type
_entity_poly.pdbx_seq_one_letter_code
_entity_poly.pdbx_strand_id
1 'polypeptide(L)'
;DTHIHFISPQQATEAICAGTTTMIGGGTGPADGTNATTCTPGPWNIHRMLEALDELPLNFGLLGKGNDSLEPALMEQIEAGACGLKL
;
A
#
# COMPACT_ATOMS: atom_id res chain seq x y z
N ASP A 1 1.39 6.39 10.71
CA ASP A 1 2.70 5.95 10.17
C ASP A 1 2.67 6.05 8.65
N THR A 2 3.75 6.52 8.03
CA THR A 2 3.86 6.75 6.58
C THR A 2 4.93 5.90 5.88
N HIS A 3 5.48 4.89 6.56
CA HIS A 3 6.44 3.94 5.97
C HIS A 3 6.03 2.50 6.30
N ILE A 4 4.82 2.11 5.92
CA ILE A 4 4.31 0.76 6.19
C ILE A 4 4.56 -0.19 5.02
N HIS A 5 5.11 -1.36 5.34
CA HIS A 5 5.08 -2.52 4.45
C HIS A 5 3.87 -3.36 4.80
N PHE A 6 2.89 -3.49 3.91
CA PHE A 6 1.67 -4.28 4.15
C PHE A 6 1.93 -5.78 3.91
N ILE A 7 2.65 -6.38 4.85
CA ILE A 7 3.11 -7.78 4.81
C ILE A 7 2.03 -8.71 5.36
N SER A 8 1.31 -8.29 6.40
CA SER A 8 0.38 -9.15 7.14
C SER A 8 -0.74 -8.34 7.81
N PRO A 9 -1.99 -8.80 7.80
CA PRO A 9 -3.12 -8.05 8.38
C PRO A 9 -2.99 -7.83 9.91
N GLN A 10 -2.23 -8.67 10.62
CA GLN A 10 -1.97 -8.52 12.06
C GLN A 10 -1.31 -7.17 12.40
N GLN A 11 -0.62 -6.55 11.43
CA GLN A 11 -0.03 -5.22 11.61
C GLN A 11 -1.08 -4.15 11.92
N ALA A 12 -2.32 -4.30 11.42
CA ALA A 12 -3.39 -3.35 11.71
C ALA A 12 -3.79 -3.37 13.20
N THR A 13 -3.90 -4.57 13.78
CA THR A 13 -4.19 -4.73 15.22
C THR A 13 -3.05 -4.16 16.08
N GLU A 14 -1.80 -4.40 15.70
CA GLU A 14 -0.66 -3.83 16.44
C GLU A 14 -0.64 -2.30 16.32
N ALA A 15 -0.87 -1.77 15.11
CA ALA A 15 -0.89 -0.34 14.86
C ALA A 15 -1.96 0.38 15.71
N ILE A 16 -3.20 -0.13 15.73
CA ILE A 16 -4.28 0.49 16.50
C ILE A 16 -4.04 0.39 18.02
N CYS A 17 -3.52 -0.73 18.51
CA CYS A 17 -3.13 -0.90 19.92
C CYS A 17 -2.00 0.08 20.32
N ALA A 18 -1.10 0.42 19.40
CA ALA A 18 -0.05 1.41 19.60
C ALA A 18 -0.51 2.87 19.41
N GLY A 19 -1.80 3.11 19.14
CA GLY A 19 -2.37 4.44 18.93
C GLY A 19 -2.15 5.01 17.52
N THR A 20 -1.65 4.20 16.57
CA THR A 20 -1.62 4.59 15.15
C THR A 20 -3.01 4.43 14.56
N THR A 21 -3.53 5.51 14.00
CA THR A 21 -4.88 5.55 13.39
C THR A 21 -4.85 5.61 11.87
N THR A 22 -3.69 5.86 11.27
CA THR A 22 -3.51 5.98 9.82
C THR A 22 -2.22 5.28 9.39
N MET A 23 -2.32 4.40 8.39
CA MET A 23 -1.21 3.63 7.83
C MET A 23 -1.05 3.98 6.35
N ILE A 24 0.05 4.63 5.98
CA ILE A 24 0.41 4.91 4.58
C ILE A 24 1.64 4.10 4.21
N GLY A 25 1.56 3.40 3.08
CA GLY A 25 2.57 2.42 2.70
C GLY A 25 2.19 1.63 1.46
N GLY A 26 2.76 0.45 1.28
CA GLY A 26 2.43 -0.41 0.15
C GLY A 26 2.79 -1.88 0.41
N GLY A 27 2.20 -2.76 -0.38
CA GLY A 27 2.41 -4.20 -0.27
C GLY A 27 1.25 -5.02 -0.80
N THR A 28 1.51 -6.31 -1.00
CA THR A 28 0.54 -7.32 -1.44
C THR A 28 0.65 -8.59 -0.59
N GLY A 29 0.86 -8.43 0.72
CA GLY A 29 1.18 -9.54 1.62
C GLY A 29 2.67 -9.92 1.60
N PRO A 30 3.04 -11.15 2.04
CA PRO A 30 4.44 -11.53 2.32
C PRO A 30 5.25 -11.90 1.06
N ALA A 31 5.05 -11.17 -0.03
CA ALA A 31 5.85 -11.27 -1.24
C ALA A 31 7.21 -10.58 -1.06
N ASP A 32 8.25 -11.08 -1.74
CA ASP A 32 9.60 -10.48 -1.68
C ASP A 32 9.61 -8.99 -2.01
N GLY A 33 8.79 -8.56 -2.98
CA GLY A 33 8.62 -7.15 -3.32
C GLY A 33 8.10 -6.30 -2.15
N THR A 34 7.09 -6.78 -1.43
CA THR A 34 6.56 -6.11 -0.23
C THR A 34 7.56 -6.13 0.91
N ASN A 35 8.29 -7.24 1.12
CA ASN A 35 9.28 -7.35 2.17
C ASN A 35 10.43 -6.34 1.98
N ALA A 36 10.72 -5.97 0.73
CA ALA A 36 11.76 -5.00 0.40
C ALA A 36 11.25 -3.56 0.23
N THR A 37 10.02 -3.37 -0.26
CA THR A 37 9.53 -2.05 -0.69
C THR A 37 8.08 -1.80 -0.25
N THR A 38 7.77 -0.56 0.10
CA THR A 38 6.41 -0.09 0.39
C THR A 38 5.65 0.20 -0.90
N CYS A 39 5.52 -0.80 -1.77
CA CYS A 39 4.90 -0.67 -3.10
C CYS A 39 3.74 -1.66 -3.24
N THR A 40 2.58 -1.18 -3.67
CA THR A 40 1.46 -1.98 -4.19
C THR A 40 1.44 -1.82 -5.72
N PRO A 41 2.13 -2.69 -6.48
CA PRO A 41 2.46 -2.41 -7.87
C PRO A 41 1.28 -2.68 -8.82
N GLY A 42 0.87 -1.67 -9.58
CA GLY A 42 -0.08 -1.80 -10.68
C GLY A 42 -1.57 -1.82 -10.26
N PRO A 43 -2.49 -1.52 -11.19
CA PRO A 43 -3.91 -1.35 -10.90
C PRO A 43 -4.58 -2.54 -10.21
N TRP A 44 -4.27 -3.76 -10.64
CA TRP A 44 -4.91 -4.97 -10.10
C TRP A 44 -4.60 -5.16 -8.61
N ASN A 45 -3.33 -5.01 -8.22
CA ASN A 45 -2.93 -5.15 -6.81
C ASN A 45 -3.52 -4.03 -5.95
N ILE A 46 -3.60 -2.81 -6.48
CA ILE A 46 -4.19 -1.68 -5.78
C ILE A 46 -5.66 -1.97 -5.47
N HIS A 47 -6.46 -2.39 -6.45
CA HIS A 47 -7.87 -2.74 -6.22
C HIS A 47 -8.04 -3.88 -5.20
N ARG A 48 -7.24 -4.95 -5.30
CA ARG A 48 -7.29 -6.07 -4.34
C ARG A 48 -6.94 -5.63 -2.93
N MET A 49 -5.96 -4.75 -2.78
CA MET A 49 -5.58 -4.22 -1.47
C MET A 49 -6.64 -3.27 -0.91
N LEU A 50 -7.25 -2.40 -1.73
CA LEU A 50 -8.36 -1.55 -1.29
C LEU A 50 -9.53 -2.39 -0.77
N GLU A 51 -9.91 -3.46 -1.49
CA GLU A 51 -10.93 -4.41 -1.03
C GLU A 51 -10.54 -5.09 0.29
N ALA A 52 -9.29 -5.53 0.42
CA ALA A 52 -8.82 -6.21 1.64
C ALA A 52 -8.74 -5.27 2.87
N LEU A 53 -8.55 -3.97 2.65
CA LEU A 53 -8.42 -2.97 3.71
C LEU A 53 -9.76 -2.40 4.17
N ASP A 54 -10.83 -2.54 3.39
CA ASP A 54 -12.15 -1.93 3.65
C ASP A 54 -12.78 -2.40 4.98
N GLU A 55 -12.44 -3.61 5.44
CA GLU A 55 -12.96 -4.17 6.71
C GLU A 55 -12.12 -3.78 7.94
N LEU A 56 -10.97 -3.11 7.77
CA LEU A 56 -10.06 -2.80 8.86
C LEU A 56 -10.35 -1.42 9.48
N PRO A 57 -10.34 -1.29 10.82
CA PRO A 57 -10.76 -0.07 11.52
C PRO A 57 -9.64 1.00 11.59
N LEU A 58 -9.02 1.32 10.45
CA LEU A 58 -7.93 2.30 10.32
C LEU A 58 -8.07 3.08 9.00
N ASN A 59 -7.44 4.25 8.94
CA ASN A 59 -7.28 4.96 7.67
C ASN A 59 -6.09 4.38 6.89
N PHE A 60 -6.23 4.21 5.58
CA PHE A 60 -5.18 3.68 4.72
C PHE A 60 -4.83 4.58 3.55
N GLY A 61 -3.56 4.58 3.17
CA GLY A 61 -3.08 5.14 1.90
C GLY A 61 -2.11 4.16 1.23
N LEU A 62 -2.38 3.81 -0.03
CA LEU A 62 -1.55 2.90 -0.81
C LEU A 62 -0.56 3.66 -1.69
N LEU A 63 0.70 3.25 -1.69
CA LEU A 63 1.76 3.75 -2.55
C LEU A 63 1.98 2.77 -3.70
N GLY A 64 1.90 3.28 -4.93
CA GLY A 64 2.29 2.54 -6.13
C GLY A 64 3.80 2.44 -6.27
N LYS A 65 4.27 1.65 -7.25
CA LYS A 65 5.68 1.59 -7.62
C LYS A 65 6.04 2.79 -8.50
N GLY A 66 6.96 3.62 -8.01
CA GLY A 66 7.45 4.83 -8.68
C GLY A 66 8.62 4.60 -9.63
N ASN A 67 9.09 3.37 -9.77
CA ASN A 67 10.23 3.05 -10.64
C ASN A 67 9.77 2.72 -12.06
N ASP A 68 9.62 3.75 -12.88
CA ASP A 68 9.50 3.66 -14.33
C ASP A 68 10.14 4.90 -14.97
N SER A 69 10.54 4.81 -16.24
CA SER A 69 11.04 5.94 -17.03
C SER A 69 9.93 6.63 -17.82
N LEU A 70 8.76 6.01 -17.94
CA LEU A 70 7.62 6.53 -18.69
C LEU A 70 6.44 6.81 -17.75
N GLU A 71 5.83 7.98 -17.94
CA GLU A 71 4.69 8.46 -17.15
C GLU A 71 3.46 7.53 -17.16
N PRO A 72 3.04 6.91 -18.29
CA PRO A 72 1.76 6.17 -18.33
C PRO A 72 1.65 5.03 -17.31
N ALA A 73 2.74 4.27 -17.08
CA ALA A 73 2.76 3.19 -16.11
C ALA A 73 2.69 3.68 -14.65
N LEU A 74 3.09 4.93 -14.39
CA LEU A 74 2.95 5.57 -13.09
C LEU A 74 1.53 6.09 -12.89
N MET A 75 0.95 6.69 -13.93
CA MET A 75 -0.37 7.31 -13.86
C MET A 75 -1.50 6.29 -13.72
N GLU A 76 -1.42 5.12 -14.36
CA GLU A 76 -2.45 4.08 -14.18
C GLU A 76 -2.60 3.62 -12.72
N GLN A 77 -1.52 3.70 -11.93
CA GLN A 77 -1.54 3.34 -10.51
C GLN A 77 -2.25 4.42 -9.69
N ILE A 78 -2.02 5.70 -10.02
CA ILE A 78 -2.72 6.82 -9.38
C ILE A 78 -4.21 6.75 -9.69
N GLU A 79 -4.58 6.51 -10.96
CA GLU A 79 -5.97 6.35 -11.39
C GLU A 79 -6.67 5.16 -10.72
N ALA A 80 -5.93 4.08 -10.43
CA ALA A 80 -6.44 2.92 -9.69
C ALA A 80 -6.63 3.16 -8.18
N GLY A 81 -6.19 4.30 -7.64
CA GLY A 81 -6.38 4.69 -6.24
C GLY A 81 -5.12 4.75 -5.39
N ALA A 82 -3.92 4.65 -5.97
CA ALA A 82 -2.71 4.98 -5.21
C ALA A 82 -2.69 6.47 -4.83
N CYS A 83 -2.34 6.78 -3.58
CA CYS A 83 -2.24 8.15 -3.07
C CYS A 83 -0.82 8.73 -3.17
N GLY A 84 0.11 7.97 -3.73
CA GLY A 84 1.51 8.35 -3.92
C GLY A 84 2.31 7.23 -4.57
N LEU A 85 3.61 7.47 -4.79
CA LEU A 85 4.53 6.52 -5.40
C LEU A 85 5.79 6.37 -4.53
N LYS A 86 6.32 5.15 -4.45
CA LYS A 86 7.60 4.85 -3.79
C LYS A 86 8.67 4.54 -4.84
N LEU A 87 9.79 5.25 -4.77
CA LEU A 87 11.03 4.92 -5.46
C LEU A 87 11.97 4.14 -4.54
#